data_AF-A0A838VEU0-F1
#
_entry.id   AF-A0A838VEU0-F1
#
_cell.length_a   1.000
_cell.length_b   1.000
_cell.length_c   1.000
_cell.angle_alpha   90.00
_cell.angle_beta   90.00
_cell.angle_gamma   90.00
#
_symmetry.space_group_name_H-M   'P 1'
#
loop_
_entity.id
_entity.type
_entity.pdbx_description
1 polymer ?
#
loop_
_entity_poly.entity_id
_entity_poly.type
_entity_poly.pdbx_seq_one_letter_code
_entity_poly.pdbx_strand_id
1 'polypeptide(L)'
;WQVMKHCKGLIIGDKLERRNRLDSEVILSEMTAGEKNFALRVEHLLNKIESPEYRQVNIEALMELAAIATANPNLQIAEYIVLDVLVGHAVRVAWLDVHPGSSDRYDEDKAAAWRSFYSTSPTECATYIVKAFRFLTQFAQPSQ
;
A
#
# COMPACT_ATOMS: atom_id res chain seq x y z
N TRP A 1 11.34 1.08 5.91
CA TRP A 1 11.81 1.61 7.20
C TRP A 1 11.04 2.85 7.61
N GLN A 2 11.13 3.97 6.87
CA GLN A 2 10.51 5.23 7.29
C GLN A 2 9.01 5.07 7.61
N VAL A 3 8.25 4.37 6.76
CA VAL A 3 6.82 4.08 6.98
C VAL A 3 6.52 3.49 8.36
N MET A 4 7.39 2.64 8.89
CA MET A 4 7.20 2.02 10.21
C MET A 4 7.16 3.04 11.35
N LYS A 5 7.77 4.21 11.18
CA LYS A 5 7.74 5.30 12.18
C LYS A 5 6.42 6.09 12.21
N HIS A 6 5.55 5.85 11.23
CA HIS A 6 4.34 6.64 11.00
C HIS A 6 3.05 5.82 11.04
N CYS A 7 3.13 4.51 11.33
CA CYS A 7 1.96 3.64 11.41
C CYS A 7 2.14 2.56 12.47
N LYS A 8 1.06 1.87 12.85
CA LYS A 8 1.12 0.67 13.70
C LYS A 8 1.86 -0.50 13.05
N GLY A 9 1.85 -0.55 11.72
CA GLY A 9 2.57 -1.56 10.96
C GLY A 9 2.06 -1.70 9.54
N LEU A 10 2.70 -2.59 8.79
CA LEU A 10 2.33 -2.94 7.42
C LEU A 10 1.82 -4.38 7.35
N ILE A 11 0.88 -4.64 6.44
CA ILE A 11 0.47 -6.00 6.07
C ILE A 11 0.71 -6.18 4.57
N ILE A 12 1.56 -7.15 4.22
CA ILE A 12 1.99 -7.44 2.84
C ILE A 12 1.52 -8.85 2.47
N GLY A 13 0.57 -8.96 1.54
CA GLY A 13 -0.11 -10.21 1.20
C GLY A 13 -1.36 -10.45 2.06
N ASP A 14 -1.79 -11.71 2.17
CA ASP A 14 -3.03 -12.10 2.87
C ASP A 14 -3.09 -11.53 4.29
N LYS A 15 -4.12 -10.72 4.55
CA LYS A 15 -4.35 -10.03 5.83
C LYS A 15 -4.72 -10.95 6.99
N LEU A 16 -5.21 -12.16 6.71
CA LEU A 16 -5.56 -13.15 7.72
C LEU A 16 -4.33 -13.90 8.24
N GLU A 17 -3.28 -13.99 7.43
CA GLU A 17 -2.01 -14.59 7.82
C GLU A 17 -1.21 -13.62 8.70
N ARG A 18 -1.08 -13.95 9.99
CA ARG A 18 -0.34 -13.11 10.95
C ARG A 18 1.12 -12.91 10.56
N ARG A 19 1.74 -13.88 9.88
CA ARG A 19 3.13 -13.80 9.41
C ARG A 19 3.35 -12.75 8.34
N ASN A 20 2.28 -12.24 7.71
CA ASN A 20 2.33 -11.17 6.72
C ASN A 20 2.35 -9.77 7.36
N ARG A 21 2.30 -9.69 8.69
CA ARG A 21 2.32 -8.45 9.45
C ARG A 21 3.74 -8.06 9.82
N LEU A 22 4.06 -6.81 9.54
CA LEU A 22 5.24 -6.10 10.00
C LEU A 22 4.77 -5.13 11.07
N ASP A 23 5.00 -5.47 12.33
CA ASP A 23 4.62 -4.62 13.45
C ASP A 23 5.68 -3.53 13.69
N SER A 24 5.27 -2.27 13.75
CA SER A 24 6.19 -1.14 13.90
C SER A 24 6.89 -1.14 15.24
N GLU A 25 6.20 -1.46 16.34
CA GLU A 25 6.78 -1.46 17.68
C GLU A 25 7.88 -2.52 17.78
N VAL A 26 7.59 -3.73 17.27
CA VAL A 26 8.56 -4.82 17.23
C VAL A 26 9.75 -4.49 16.33
N ILE A 27 9.49 -4.03 15.10
CA ILE A 27 10.56 -3.75 14.13
C ILE A 27 11.46 -2.60 14.60
N LEU A 28 10.90 -1.55 15.19
CA LEU A 28 11.68 -0.39 15.63
C LEU A 28 12.44 -0.64 16.94
N SER A 29 12.00 -1.61 17.76
CA SER A 29 12.70 -1.99 18.99
C SER A 29 13.81 -3.02 18.76
N GLU A 30 13.63 -3.92 17.80
CA GLU A 30 14.58 -5.02 17.53
C GLU A 30 15.61 -4.69 16.43
N MET A 31 15.37 -3.67 15.60
CA MET A 31 16.19 -3.38 14.42
C MET A 31 16.59 -1.91 14.37
N THR A 32 17.66 -1.61 13.63
CA THR A 32 18.07 -0.23 13.32
C THR A 32 17.95 0.10 11.83
N ALA A 33 17.85 1.38 11.51
CA ALA A 33 17.74 1.86 10.14
C ALA A 33 18.98 1.44 9.32
N GLY A 34 18.78 0.71 8.23
CA GLY A 34 19.87 0.23 7.36
C GLY A 34 20.36 -1.18 7.66
N GLU A 35 19.79 -1.86 8.65
CA GLU A 35 20.05 -3.30 8.85
C GLU A 35 19.43 -4.15 7.74
N LYS A 36 20.20 -5.15 7.29
CA LYS A 36 19.77 -6.10 6.26
C LYS A 36 18.52 -6.89 6.67
N ASN A 37 18.30 -7.09 7.97
CA ASN A 37 17.19 -7.90 8.48
C ASN A 37 15.81 -7.36 8.10
N PHE A 38 15.61 -6.03 8.18
CA PHE A 38 14.36 -5.41 7.76
C PHE A 38 14.13 -5.61 6.26
N ALA A 39 15.16 -5.36 5.45
CA ALA A 39 15.08 -5.53 3.99
C ALA A 39 14.75 -6.97 3.61
N LEU A 40 15.45 -7.95 4.19
CA LEU A 40 15.21 -9.38 3.97
C LEU A 40 13.79 -9.80 4.37
N ARG A 41 13.25 -9.24 5.46
CA ARG A 41 11.89 -9.55 5.90
C ARG A 41 10.84 -9.01 4.94
N VAL A 42 11.00 -7.78 4.45
CA VAL A 42 10.11 -7.20 3.43
C VAL A 42 10.20 -7.99 2.12
N GLU A 43 11.43 -8.29 1.67
CA GLU A 43 11.67 -9.09 0.46
C GLU A 43 11.04 -10.48 0.57
N HIS A 44 11.17 -11.16 1.72
CA HIS A 44 10.55 -12.45 1.96
C HIS A 44 9.01 -12.40 1.83
N LEU A 45 8.36 -11.34 2.32
CA LEU A 45 6.92 -11.18 2.16
C LEU A 45 6.52 -10.91 0.72
N LEU A 46 7.24 -10.04 0.01
CA LEU A 46 6.99 -9.78 -1.41
C LEU A 46 7.18 -11.04 -2.27
N ASN A 47 8.18 -11.87 -1.95
CA ASN A 47 8.46 -13.11 -2.66
C ASN A 47 7.37 -14.18 -2.53
N LYS A 48 6.47 -14.06 -1.54
CA LYS A 48 5.28 -14.92 -1.43
C LYS A 48 4.15 -14.54 -2.40
N ILE A 49 4.21 -13.36 -3.01
CA ILE A 49 3.20 -12.90 -3.96
C ILE A 49 3.43 -13.59 -5.31
N GLU A 50 2.52 -14.48 -5.72
CA GLU A 50 2.70 -15.30 -6.94
C GLU A 50 2.69 -14.50 -8.24
N SER A 51 1.74 -13.55 -8.40
CA SER A 51 1.68 -12.70 -9.60
C SER A 51 2.83 -11.70 -9.62
N PRO A 52 3.70 -11.72 -10.65
CA PRO A 52 4.79 -10.75 -10.80
C PRO A 52 4.29 -9.31 -10.91
N GLU A 53 3.20 -9.08 -11.64
CA GLU A 53 2.60 -7.76 -11.84
C GLU A 53 2.05 -7.22 -10.52
N TYR A 54 1.35 -8.05 -9.76
CA TYR A 54 0.84 -7.65 -8.45
C TYR A 54 1.98 -7.37 -7.46
N ARG A 55 3.04 -8.19 -7.50
CA ARG A 55 4.26 -7.97 -6.70
C ARG A 55 4.92 -6.64 -7.05
N GLN A 56 5.03 -6.31 -8.34
CA GLN A 56 5.61 -5.05 -8.81
C GLN A 56 4.80 -3.84 -8.29
N VAL A 57 3.47 -3.90 -8.37
CA VAL A 57 2.60 -2.84 -7.82
C VAL A 57 2.78 -2.70 -6.30
N ASN A 58 2.95 -3.80 -5.56
CA ASN A 58 3.25 -3.74 -4.13
C ASN A 58 4.61 -3.09 -3.83
N ILE A 59 5.63 -3.35 -4.65
CA ILE A 59 6.94 -2.71 -4.55
C ILE A 59 6.79 -1.19 -4.77
N GLU A 60 6.09 -0.79 -5.82
CA GLU A 60 5.83 0.62 -6.13
C GLU A 60 5.02 1.31 -5.04
N ALA A 61 3.99 0.66 -4.49
CA ALA A 61 3.22 1.16 -3.36
C ALA A 61 4.10 1.39 -2.13
N LEU A 62 5.02 0.47 -1.81
CA LEU A 62 5.96 0.62 -0.70
C LEU A 62 6.95 1.77 -0.92
N MET A 63 7.44 1.94 -2.15
CA MET A 63 8.30 3.07 -2.52
C MET A 63 7.56 4.40 -2.32
N GLU A 64 6.32 4.49 -2.78
CA GLU A 64 5.52 5.70 -2.64
C GLU A 64 5.15 5.98 -1.18
N LEU A 65 4.75 4.97 -0.40
CA LEU A 65 4.53 5.13 1.04
C LEU A 65 5.79 5.65 1.75
N ALA A 66 6.98 5.17 1.36
CA ALA A 66 8.24 5.67 1.91
C ALA A 66 8.51 7.13 1.52
N ALA A 67 8.19 7.53 0.28
CA ALA A 67 8.28 8.91 -0.16
C ALA A 67 7.32 9.83 0.62
N ILE A 68 6.05 9.43 0.77
CA ILE A 68 5.05 10.12 1.59
C ILE A 68 5.54 10.29 3.03
N ALA A 69 5.98 9.21 3.67
CA ALA A 69 6.49 9.25 5.04
C ALA A 69 7.68 10.21 5.18
N THR A 70 8.60 10.19 4.22
CA THR A 70 9.78 11.07 4.22
C THR A 70 9.40 12.54 4.04
N ALA A 71 8.44 12.83 3.17
CA ALA A 71 7.97 14.19 2.90
C ALA A 71 7.09 14.76 4.04
N ASN A 72 6.54 13.91 4.91
CA ASN A 72 5.59 14.32 5.96
C ASN A 72 6.03 13.80 7.35
N PRO A 73 7.00 14.46 8.02
CA PRO A 73 7.53 13.99 9.31
C PRO A 73 6.48 13.89 10.43
N ASN A 74 5.41 14.68 10.35
CA ASN A 74 4.34 14.71 11.36
C ASN A 74 3.19 13.73 11.05
N LEU A 75 3.26 12.99 9.93
CA LEU A 75 2.25 12.00 9.57
C LEU A 75 2.18 10.93 10.65
N GLN A 76 0.97 10.61 11.12
CA GLN A 76 0.71 9.50 12.03
C GLN A 76 -0.56 8.78 11.62
N ILE A 77 -0.46 7.46 11.47
CA ILE A 77 -1.54 6.56 11.07
C ILE A 77 -1.76 5.61 12.24
N ALA A 78 -2.94 5.69 12.86
CA ALA A 78 -3.22 4.92 14.08
C ALA A 78 -3.26 3.40 13.85
N GLU A 79 -3.57 2.98 12.62
CA GLU A 79 -3.82 1.58 12.28
C GLU A 79 -2.77 0.98 11.34
N TYR A 80 -2.89 -0.33 11.11
CA TYR A 80 -2.09 -1.02 10.10
C TYR A 80 -2.45 -0.54 8.70
N ILE A 81 -1.44 -0.34 7.86
CA ILE A 81 -1.65 -0.16 6.42
C ILE A 81 -1.66 -1.54 5.77
N VAL A 82 -2.82 -1.93 5.23
CA VAL A 82 -2.96 -3.18 4.47
C VAL A 82 -2.71 -2.88 2.99
N LEU A 83 -1.62 -3.40 2.44
CA LEU A 83 -1.23 -3.10 1.05
C LEU A 83 -2.31 -3.53 0.06
N ASP A 84 -2.93 -4.70 0.25
CA ASP A 84 -4.03 -5.17 -0.61
C ASP A 84 -5.20 -4.18 -0.67
N VAL A 85 -5.52 -3.54 0.45
CA VAL A 85 -6.62 -2.54 0.53
C VAL A 85 -6.21 -1.24 -0.15
N LEU A 86 -4.97 -0.79 0.10
CA LEU A 86 -4.41 0.42 -0.50
C LEU A 86 -4.34 0.30 -2.02
N VAL A 87 -3.75 -0.79 -2.53
CA VAL A 87 -3.60 -1.06 -3.96
C VAL A 87 -4.97 -1.27 -4.60
N GLY A 88 -5.87 -2.02 -3.95
CA GLY A 88 -7.24 -2.21 -4.46
C GLY A 88 -8.00 -0.89 -4.60
N HIS A 89 -7.82 0.05 -3.68
CA HIS A 89 -8.38 1.41 -3.81
C HIS A 89 -7.71 2.19 -4.94
N ALA A 90 -6.39 2.12 -5.08
CA ALA A 90 -5.67 2.79 -6.17
C ALA A 90 -6.17 2.32 -7.55
N VAL A 91 -6.35 1.01 -7.72
CA VAL A 91 -6.93 0.42 -8.94
C VAL A 91 -8.34 0.94 -9.19
N ARG A 92 -9.19 0.98 -8.14
CA ARG A 92 -10.55 1.52 -8.26
C ARG A 92 -10.56 2.97 -8.71
N VAL A 93 -9.77 3.83 -8.06
CA VAL A 93 -9.69 5.26 -8.38
C VAL A 93 -9.16 5.46 -9.80
N ALA A 94 -8.10 4.73 -10.19
CA ALA A 94 -7.55 4.80 -11.54
C ALA A 94 -8.57 4.44 -12.62
N TRP A 95 -9.38 3.40 -12.37
CA TRP A 95 -10.43 3.01 -13.29
C TRP A 95 -11.52 4.08 -13.42
N LEU A 96 -11.98 4.62 -12.30
CA LEU A 96 -13.08 5.60 -12.27
C LEU A 96 -12.67 6.98 -12.78
N ASP A 97 -11.39 7.36 -12.69
CA ASP A 97 -10.89 8.58 -13.31
C ASP A 97 -10.99 8.54 -14.84
N VAL A 98 -10.85 7.35 -15.44
CA VAL A 98 -11.00 7.13 -16.89
C VAL A 98 -12.46 6.78 -17.26
N HIS A 99 -13.20 6.17 -16.34
CA HIS A 99 -14.59 5.72 -16.53
C HIS A 99 -15.52 6.24 -15.42
N PRO A 100 -15.83 7.56 -15.37
CA PRO A 100 -16.58 8.14 -14.25
C PRO A 100 -17.99 7.54 -14.04
N GLY A 101 -18.60 7.01 -15.11
CA GLY A 101 -19.93 6.38 -15.07
C GLY A 101 -19.95 4.91 -14.61
N SER A 102 -18.79 4.30 -14.32
CA SER A 102 -18.70 2.87 -13.96
C SER A 102 -18.75 2.60 -12.45
N SER A 103 -18.95 3.62 -11.59
CA SER A 103 -18.90 3.43 -10.13
C SER A 103 -19.86 2.34 -9.61
N ASP A 104 -21.09 2.32 -10.13
CA ASP A 104 -22.15 1.39 -9.70
C ASP A 104 -21.96 -0.04 -10.23
N ARG A 105 -21.14 -0.21 -11.27
CA ARG A 105 -20.84 -1.50 -11.92
C ARG A 105 -19.38 -1.90 -11.76
N TYR A 106 -18.66 -1.29 -10.83
CA TYR A 106 -17.22 -1.52 -10.68
C TYR A 106 -16.87 -3.00 -10.48
N ASP A 107 -17.73 -3.77 -9.80
CA ASP A 107 -17.48 -5.20 -9.59
C ASP A 107 -17.48 -6.00 -10.90
N GLU A 108 -18.25 -5.56 -11.91
CA GLU A 108 -18.23 -6.13 -13.26
C GLU A 108 -16.93 -5.75 -14.00
N ASP A 109 -16.47 -4.52 -13.81
CA ASP A 109 -15.26 -3.99 -14.46
C ASP A 109 -13.96 -4.38 -13.74
N LYS A 110 -14.02 -4.96 -12.54
CA LYS A 110 -12.87 -5.13 -11.64
C LYS A 110 -11.70 -5.84 -12.30
N ALA A 111 -11.94 -6.91 -13.05
CA ALA A 111 -10.90 -7.63 -13.76
C ALA A 111 -10.25 -6.81 -14.90
N ALA A 112 -11.02 -5.93 -15.56
CA ALA A 112 -10.49 -5.00 -16.54
C ALA A 112 -9.69 -3.87 -15.86
N ALA A 113 -10.18 -3.35 -14.74
CA ALA A 113 -9.49 -2.36 -13.93
C ALA A 113 -8.09 -2.82 -13.50
N TRP A 114 -7.97 -4.04 -12.97
CA TRP A 114 -6.66 -4.61 -12.61
C TRP A 114 -5.72 -4.76 -13.81
N ARG A 115 -6.21 -5.31 -14.93
CA ARG A 115 -5.39 -5.45 -16.15
C ARG A 115 -4.91 -4.11 -16.67
N SER A 116 -5.76 -3.09 -16.65
CA SER A 116 -5.40 -1.72 -17.01
C SER A 116 -4.35 -1.17 -16.06
N PHE A 117 -4.51 -1.39 -14.75
CA PHE A 117 -3.59 -0.86 -13.74
C PHE A 117 -2.18 -1.47 -13.85
N TYR A 118 -2.08 -2.77 -14.14
CA TYR A 118 -0.78 -3.43 -14.38
C TYR A 118 -0.01 -2.86 -15.58
N SER A 119 -0.69 -2.16 -16.49
CA SER A 119 -0.08 -1.53 -17.66
C SER A 119 0.31 -0.07 -17.44
N THR A 120 0.05 0.49 -16.25
CA THR A 120 0.37 1.88 -15.92
C THR A 120 1.87 2.09 -15.73
N SER A 121 2.35 3.31 -15.98
CA SER A 121 3.73 3.65 -15.64
C SER A 121 3.93 3.75 -14.12
N PRO A 122 5.17 3.60 -13.60
CA PRO A 122 5.44 3.76 -12.17
C PRO A 122 5.00 5.12 -11.60
N THR A 123 5.05 6.17 -12.42
CA THR A 123 4.60 7.52 -12.02
C THR A 123 3.08 7.60 -11.87
N GLU A 124 2.34 6.95 -12.77
CA GLU A 124 0.88 6.84 -12.66
C GLU A 124 0.47 5.97 -11.48
N CYS A 125 1.12 4.81 -11.30
CA CYS A 125 0.91 3.97 -10.13
C CYS A 125 1.11 4.76 -8.83
N ALA A 126 2.25 5.44 -8.67
CA ALA A 126 2.53 6.31 -7.53
C ALA A 126 1.43 7.36 -7.32
N THR A 127 0.99 8.03 -8.39
CA THR A 127 -0.09 9.03 -8.34
C THR A 127 -1.38 8.44 -7.75
N TYR A 128 -1.78 7.24 -8.17
CA TYR A 128 -2.99 6.60 -7.66
C TYR A 128 -2.82 6.02 -6.26
N ILE A 129 -1.61 5.59 -5.88
CA ILE A 129 -1.30 5.21 -4.50
C ILE A 129 -1.43 6.43 -3.58
N VAL A 130 -0.94 7.61 -3.96
CA VAL A 130 -1.14 8.85 -3.19
C VAL A 130 -2.63 9.17 -3.02
N LYS A 131 -3.41 9.08 -4.10
CA LYS A 131 -4.87 9.32 -4.06
C LYS A 131 -5.56 8.35 -3.10
N ALA A 132 -5.27 7.05 -3.21
CA ALA A 132 -5.83 6.02 -2.34
C ALA A 132 -5.40 6.21 -0.88
N PHE A 133 -4.14 6.53 -0.62
CA PHE A 133 -3.62 6.81 0.71
C PHE A 133 -4.34 7.99 1.37
N ARG A 134 -4.49 9.11 0.65
CA ARG A 134 -5.22 10.30 1.14
C ARG A 134 -6.67 9.97 1.47
N PHE A 135 -7.35 9.23 0.60
CA PHE A 135 -8.71 8.78 0.85
C PHE A 135 -8.78 7.95 2.15
N LEU A 136 -8.01 6.87 2.22
CA LEU A 136 -8.07 5.94 3.36
C LEU A 136 -7.67 6.58 4.69
N THR A 137 -6.79 7.59 4.68
CA THR A 137 -6.37 8.29 5.90
C THR A 137 -7.29 9.44 6.30
N GLN A 138 -7.98 10.09 5.37
CA GLN A 138 -9.00 11.11 5.68
C GLN A 138 -10.23 10.50 6.35
N PHE A 139 -10.66 9.30 5.91
CA PHE A 139 -11.80 8.60 6.52
C PHE A 139 -11.44 7.81 7.80
N ALA A 140 -10.15 7.68 8.12
CA ALA A 140 -9.69 7.05 9.37
C ALA A 140 -9.60 8.03 10.55
N GLN A 141 -9.82 9.34 10.34
CA GLN A 141 -10.00 10.30 11.42
C GLN A 141 -11.38 10.05 12.06
N PRO A 142 -11.48 9.80 13.38
CA PRO A 142 -12.79 9.79 14.03
C PRO A 142 -13.44 11.15 13.79
N SER A 143 -14.71 11.14 13.39
CA SER A 143 -15.55 12.32 13.53
C SER A 143 -15.40 12.82 14.97
N GLN A 144 -14.96 14.08 15.13
CA GLN A 144 -14.90 14.73 16.44
C GLN A 144 -16.25 14.68 17.15
#